data_AF-A0A2V8TLD4-F1
#
_entry.id   AF-A0A2V8TLD4-F1
#
_cell.length_a   1.000
_cell.length_b   1.000
_cell.length_c   1.000
_cell.angle_alpha   90.00
_cell.angle_beta   90.00
_cell.angle_gamma   90.00
#
_symmetry.space_group_name_H-M   'P 1'
#
loop_
_entity.id
_entity.type
_entity.pdbx_description
1 polymer ?
#
loop_
_entity_poly.entity_id
_entity_poly.type
_entity_poly.pdbx_seq_one_letter_code
_entity_poly.pdbx_strand_id
1 'polypeptide(L)'
;MAAICQLTASAVPGLSADQVSVIDTSGSLLNRPRPAAPVDSAVTTEAALDYRKSIERDVQNKVGATLEPLLGADHFRVGVSADVDLTSGEQSEEVFDPQKSVMVTSQRTEDGPAAATASGVPGTASSLPRSTSKPSTGSSNYARHTENVTYQTSRLVKHTRLPQGALKRLSLSVLVDYSSRWEGTKRLVEPPSPEKLKVIRELVSGATGLDPNRGDQLVVDAFPFESTPLAEPIPATSAAPQTPSEVKLPAWLQKLTGAGNLLIIAGIGAGALLALACGLWLAARRGAKKKRAEHEAAAALEAGQKKELPPTADEMQQHLEARLAEQLSQRAKKEAEALMAMKLPAVATKKTEVLTKHIATESKKDPTAMAQVVRSWLDGENQR
;
A
#
# COMPACT_ATOMS: atom_id res chain seq x y z
N MET A 1 -18.82 4.71 -15.22
CA MET A 1 -19.02 3.94 -16.46
C MET A 1 -18.98 2.44 -16.22
N ALA A 2 -17.93 1.89 -15.57
CA ALA A 2 -17.89 0.48 -15.15
C ALA A 2 -19.13 0.01 -14.37
N ALA A 3 -19.71 0.88 -13.52
CA ALA A 3 -20.94 0.58 -12.79
C ALA A 3 -22.15 0.29 -13.71
N ILE A 4 -22.29 1.02 -14.83
CA ILE A 4 -23.40 0.80 -15.78
C ILE A 4 -23.19 -0.53 -16.48
N CYS A 5 -21.99 -0.81 -17.00
CA CYS A 5 -21.66 -2.08 -17.65
C CYS A 5 -21.92 -3.26 -16.72
N GLN A 6 -21.50 -3.17 -15.45
CA GLN A 6 -21.71 -4.21 -14.44
C GLN A 6 -23.19 -4.43 -14.12
N LEU A 7 -23.98 -3.35 -14.05
CA LEU A 7 -25.42 -3.43 -13.83
C LEU A 7 -26.15 -4.10 -15.00
N THR A 8 -25.80 -3.74 -16.24
CA THR A 8 -26.38 -4.38 -17.44
C THR A 8 -25.96 -5.84 -17.57
N ALA A 9 -24.71 -6.18 -17.24
CA ALA A 9 -24.23 -7.55 -17.28
C ALA A 9 -24.91 -8.43 -16.22
N SER A 10 -25.10 -7.94 -15.00
CA SER A 10 -25.79 -8.70 -13.96
C SER A 10 -27.29 -8.89 -14.25
N ALA A 11 -27.89 -8.02 -15.04
CA ALA A 11 -29.29 -8.14 -15.48
C ALA A 11 -29.51 -9.22 -16.54
N VAL A 12 -28.46 -9.70 -17.21
CA VAL A 12 -28.56 -10.70 -18.29
C VAL A 12 -27.75 -11.95 -17.90
N PRO A 13 -28.39 -13.11 -17.70
CA PRO A 13 -27.69 -14.33 -17.33
C PRO A 13 -26.71 -14.76 -18.44
N GLY A 14 -25.46 -14.99 -18.06
CA GLY A 14 -24.39 -15.43 -18.97
C GLY A 14 -23.68 -14.30 -19.73
N LEU A 15 -24.04 -13.03 -19.52
CA LEU A 15 -23.34 -11.88 -20.10
C LEU A 15 -22.26 -11.38 -19.13
N SER A 16 -21.03 -11.24 -19.59
CA SER A 16 -19.97 -10.60 -18.78
C SER A 16 -19.94 -9.09 -19.02
N ALA A 17 -19.51 -8.31 -18.01
CA ALA A 17 -19.40 -6.85 -18.15
C ALA A 17 -18.42 -6.43 -19.25
N ASP A 18 -17.45 -7.28 -19.54
CA ASP A 18 -16.49 -7.12 -20.62
C ASP A 18 -17.12 -7.28 -22.02
N GLN A 19 -18.34 -7.80 -22.14
CA GLN A 19 -19.05 -7.93 -23.42
C GLN A 19 -19.98 -6.74 -23.71
N VAL A 20 -20.07 -5.75 -22.81
CA VAL A 20 -20.95 -4.58 -22.95
C VAL A 20 -20.17 -3.39 -23.52
N SER A 21 -20.54 -2.93 -24.72
CA SER A 21 -20.03 -1.68 -25.28
C SER A 21 -20.95 -0.51 -24.92
N VAL A 22 -20.36 0.65 -24.64
CA VAL A 22 -21.11 1.88 -24.36
C VAL A 22 -20.67 2.93 -25.37
N ILE A 23 -21.63 3.52 -26.07
CA ILE A 23 -21.43 4.60 -27.03
C ILE A 23 -22.12 5.87 -26.53
N ASP A 24 -21.52 7.01 -26.81
CA ASP A 24 -22.15 8.31 -26.63
C ASP A 24 -23.07 8.63 -27.83
N THR A 25 -23.99 9.58 -27.63
CA THR A 25 -24.85 10.21 -28.65
C THR A 25 -24.08 10.72 -29.87
N SER A 26 -22.81 11.10 -29.69
CA SER A 26 -21.90 11.51 -30.76
C SER A 26 -21.29 10.35 -31.58
N GLY A 27 -21.60 9.09 -31.24
CA GLY A 27 -21.00 7.90 -31.84
C GLY A 27 -19.61 7.55 -31.28
N SER A 28 -19.13 8.28 -30.27
CA SER A 28 -17.87 7.97 -29.58
C SER A 28 -18.02 6.74 -28.70
N LEU A 29 -17.14 5.77 -28.86
CA LEU A 29 -17.14 4.54 -28.07
C LEU A 29 -16.42 4.79 -26.72
N LEU A 30 -17.20 4.79 -25.64
CA LEU A 30 -16.74 5.10 -24.28
C LEU A 30 -16.25 3.86 -23.52
N ASN A 31 -16.77 2.69 -23.85
CA ASN A 31 -16.32 1.41 -23.28
C ASN A 31 -16.11 0.40 -24.40
N ARG A 32 -14.90 -0.13 -24.52
CA ARG A 32 -14.58 -1.20 -25.48
C ARG A 32 -14.68 -2.55 -24.78
N PRO A 33 -15.46 -3.49 -25.34
CA PRO A 33 -15.56 -4.82 -24.78
C PRO A 33 -14.19 -5.50 -24.79
N ARG A 34 -13.79 -6.10 -23.67
CA ARG A 34 -12.53 -6.84 -23.50
C ARG A 34 -12.82 -8.31 -23.82
N PRO A 35 -12.39 -8.86 -24.97
CA PRO A 35 -12.65 -10.26 -25.25
C PRO A 35 -11.94 -11.12 -24.21
N ALA A 36 -12.66 -12.04 -23.57
CA ALA A 36 -12.08 -13.10 -22.75
C ALA A 36 -11.53 -14.21 -23.66
N ALA A 37 -10.50 -13.93 -24.46
CA ALA A 37 -9.86 -14.87 -25.38
C ALA A 37 -8.38 -14.49 -25.63
N PRO A 38 -7.51 -15.45 -26.02
CA PRO A 38 -6.12 -15.52 -25.60
C PRO A 38 -5.25 -14.44 -26.24
N VAL A 39 -4.36 -13.87 -25.41
CA VAL A 39 -3.02 -13.31 -25.71
C VAL A 39 -2.80 -12.81 -27.14
N ASP A 40 -3.70 -12.00 -27.69
CA ASP A 40 -3.46 -11.28 -28.93
C ASP A 40 -2.96 -9.88 -28.58
N SER A 41 -1.75 -9.57 -29.06
CA SER A 41 -0.81 -8.60 -28.49
C SER A 41 -1.30 -7.14 -28.39
N ALA A 42 -2.45 -6.81 -28.99
CA ALA A 42 -3.05 -5.48 -28.94
C ALA A 42 -3.78 -5.19 -27.61
N VAL A 43 -4.47 -6.19 -27.02
CA VAL A 43 -5.29 -6.00 -25.81
C VAL A 43 -4.43 -5.98 -24.53
N THR A 44 -3.34 -6.74 -24.53
CA THR A 44 -2.33 -6.67 -23.46
C THR A 44 -1.63 -5.31 -23.44
N THR A 45 -1.45 -4.66 -24.59
CA THR A 45 -0.76 -3.37 -24.70
C THR A 45 -1.54 -2.21 -24.08
N GLU A 46 -2.87 -2.13 -24.25
CA GLU A 46 -3.65 -1.05 -23.63
C GLU A 46 -3.71 -1.17 -22.11
N ALA A 47 -4.04 -2.36 -21.59
CA ALA A 47 -4.06 -2.62 -20.15
C ALA A 47 -2.67 -2.44 -19.51
N ALA A 48 -1.61 -2.81 -20.22
CA ALA A 48 -0.22 -2.56 -19.84
C ALA A 48 0.11 -1.06 -19.75
N LEU A 49 -0.31 -0.28 -20.74
CA LEU A 49 -0.10 1.17 -20.76
C LEU A 49 -0.85 1.85 -19.63
N ASP A 50 -2.09 1.44 -19.34
CA ASP A 50 -2.86 1.98 -18.23
C ASP A 50 -2.24 1.64 -16.87
N TYR A 51 -1.77 0.40 -16.69
CA TYR A 51 -1.06 -0.01 -15.49
C TYR A 51 0.25 0.79 -15.30
N ARG A 52 1.00 1.02 -16.38
CA ARG A 52 2.19 1.86 -16.34
C ARG A 52 1.86 3.29 -15.92
N LYS A 53 0.83 3.89 -16.54
CA LYS A 53 0.36 5.24 -16.21
C LYS A 53 -0.15 5.35 -14.77
N SER A 54 -0.81 4.32 -14.23
CA SER A 54 -1.25 4.33 -12.83
C SER A 54 -0.06 4.33 -11.89
N ILE A 55 0.96 3.51 -12.14
CA ILE A 55 2.21 3.52 -11.34
C ILE A 55 2.89 4.88 -11.42
N GLU A 56 3.04 5.45 -12.62
CA GLU A 56 3.65 6.76 -12.82
C GLU A 56 2.90 7.85 -12.04
N ARG A 57 1.56 7.84 -12.09
CA ARG A 57 0.71 8.78 -11.36
C ARG A 57 0.81 8.60 -9.84
N ASP A 58 0.84 7.36 -9.37
CA ASP A 58 0.96 7.07 -7.94
C ASP A 58 2.29 7.55 -7.37
N VAL A 59 3.38 7.32 -8.11
CA VAL A 59 4.71 7.83 -7.75
C VAL A 59 4.75 9.35 -7.82
N GLN A 60 4.18 9.96 -8.86
CA GLN A 60 4.09 11.41 -9.00
C GLN A 60 3.34 12.04 -7.80
N ASN A 61 2.23 11.44 -7.38
CA ASN A 61 1.45 11.89 -6.22
C ASN A 61 2.23 11.76 -4.91
N LYS A 62 2.96 10.65 -4.72
CA LYS A 62 3.85 10.47 -3.55
C LYS A 62 4.93 11.53 -3.48
N VAL A 63 5.61 11.79 -4.61
CA VAL A 63 6.64 12.84 -4.69
C VAL A 63 6.02 14.21 -4.43
N GLY A 64 4.86 14.50 -5.02
CA GLY A 64 4.12 15.74 -4.80
C GLY A 64 3.80 15.96 -3.33
N ALA A 65 3.15 15.00 -2.68
CA ALA A 65 2.79 15.07 -1.26
C ALA A 65 4.01 15.23 -0.32
N THR A 66 5.19 14.76 -0.76
CA THR A 66 6.43 14.87 0.02
C THR A 66 7.09 16.24 -0.14
N LEU A 67 7.08 16.79 -1.36
CA LEU A 67 7.74 18.06 -1.68
C LEU A 67 6.86 19.30 -1.44
N GLU A 68 5.55 19.14 -1.51
CA GLU A 68 4.58 20.23 -1.38
C GLU A 68 4.68 21.01 -0.05
N PRO A 69 4.88 20.38 1.13
CA PRO A 69 5.08 21.13 2.39
C PRO A 69 6.39 21.94 2.44
N LEU A 70 7.40 21.57 1.64
CA LEU A 70 8.72 22.20 1.66
C LEU A 70 8.87 23.31 0.62
N LEU A 71 8.27 23.12 -0.56
CA LEU A 71 8.43 23.99 -1.72
C LEU A 71 7.14 24.74 -2.06
N GLY A 72 5.96 24.19 -1.77
CA GLY A 72 4.67 24.68 -2.24
C GLY A 72 4.27 24.07 -3.59
N ALA A 73 2.96 23.92 -3.83
CA ALA A 73 2.39 23.17 -4.96
C ALA A 73 2.87 23.64 -6.36
N ASP A 74 3.19 24.93 -6.51
CA ASP A 74 3.53 25.54 -7.81
C ASP A 74 5.04 25.70 -8.05
N HIS A 75 5.88 25.39 -7.05
CA HIS A 75 7.33 25.62 -7.11
C HIS A 75 8.15 24.39 -7.51
N PHE A 76 7.50 23.33 -7.98
CA PHE A 76 8.18 22.16 -8.50
C PHE A 76 7.39 21.48 -9.63
N ARG A 77 8.10 20.75 -10.50
CA ARG A 77 7.51 19.86 -11.51
C ARG A 77 8.19 18.51 -11.42
N VAL A 78 7.40 17.45 -11.53
CA VAL A 78 7.88 16.06 -11.45
C VAL A 78 7.56 15.35 -12.74
N GLY A 79 8.58 14.75 -13.35
CA GLY A 79 8.44 13.78 -14.42
C GLY A 79 8.75 12.38 -13.88
N VAL A 80 7.88 11.43 -14.20
CA VAL A 80 8.05 10.02 -13.83
C VAL A 80 7.90 9.17 -15.07
N SER A 81 8.84 8.26 -15.29
CA SER A 81 8.71 7.19 -16.26
C SER A 81 9.00 5.85 -15.59
N ALA A 82 8.07 4.92 -15.72
CA ALA A 82 8.21 3.57 -15.18
C ALA A 82 8.39 2.54 -16.31
N ASP A 83 9.37 1.67 -16.15
CA ASP A 83 9.61 0.51 -16.99
C ASP A 83 9.14 -0.73 -16.20
N VAL A 84 8.19 -1.48 -16.75
CA VAL A 84 7.49 -2.56 -16.04
C VAL A 84 7.65 -3.85 -16.82
N ASP A 85 8.05 -4.91 -16.12
CA ASP A 85 8.02 -6.26 -16.68
C ASP A 85 6.60 -6.81 -16.67
N LEU A 86 6.07 -7.03 -17.85
CA LEU A 86 4.74 -7.61 -18.06
C LEU A 86 4.82 -9.07 -18.51
N THR A 87 6.02 -9.66 -18.45
CA THR A 87 6.16 -11.09 -18.67
C THR A 87 5.45 -11.85 -17.55
N SER A 88 4.58 -12.77 -17.94
CA SER A 88 3.96 -13.74 -17.05
C SER A 88 4.48 -15.13 -17.43
N GLY A 89 4.76 -15.97 -16.45
CA GLY A 89 5.21 -17.33 -16.72
C GLY A 89 4.93 -18.27 -15.56
N GLU A 90 4.85 -19.56 -15.85
CA GLU A 90 4.86 -20.61 -14.84
C GLU A 90 6.18 -21.38 -14.98
N GLN A 91 6.94 -21.47 -13.89
CA GLN A 91 8.15 -22.25 -13.81
C GLN A 91 7.90 -23.48 -12.95
N SER A 92 8.08 -24.66 -13.53
CA SER A 92 8.06 -25.93 -12.79
C SER A 92 9.47 -26.46 -12.70
N GLU A 93 10.01 -26.52 -11.49
CA GLU A 93 11.34 -27.06 -11.21
C GLU A 93 11.19 -28.40 -10.47
N GLU A 94 11.87 -29.42 -10.96
CA GLU A 94 11.91 -30.73 -10.32
C GLU A 94 13.35 -31.06 -9.93
N VAL A 95 13.59 -31.12 -8.63
CA VAL A 95 14.92 -31.41 -8.07
C VAL A 95 14.91 -32.79 -7.45
N PHE A 96 15.88 -33.62 -7.85
CA PHE A 96 16.12 -34.95 -7.28
C PHE A 96 17.37 -34.92 -6.41
N ASP A 97 17.26 -35.37 -5.16
CA ASP A 97 18.40 -35.43 -4.23
C ASP A 97 18.90 -36.88 -4.10
N PRO A 98 19.99 -37.28 -4.79
CA PRO A 98 20.48 -38.67 -4.80
C PRO A 98 20.98 -39.14 -3.43
N GLN A 99 21.33 -38.21 -2.52
CA GLN A 99 21.79 -38.56 -1.16
C GLN A 99 20.62 -38.85 -0.22
N LYS A 100 19.41 -38.39 -0.56
CA LYS A 100 18.17 -38.69 0.16
C LYS A 100 17.35 -39.68 -0.63
N SER A 101 17.79 -40.93 -0.61
CA SER A 101 17.01 -42.05 -1.15
C SER A 101 16.58 -42.98 -0.03
N VAL A 102 15.36 -43.51 -0.16
CA VAL A 102 14.80 -44.49 0.75
C VAL A 102 14.59 -45.78 -0.02
N MET A 103 15.02 -46.91 0.55
CA MET A 103 14.75 -48.22 -0.02
C MET A 103 13.24 -48.50 0.04
N VAL A 104 12.60 -48.72 -1.11
CA VAL A 104 11.15 -48.96 -1.21
C VAL A 104 10.85 -50.45 -1.25
N THR A 105 11.67 -51.23 -1.96
CA THR A 105 11.46 -52.68 -2.08
C THR A 105 12.81 -53.37 -2.13
N SER A 106 12.94 -54.45 -1.37
CA SER A 106 14.06 -55.38 -1.45
C SER A 106 13.51 -56.78 -1.67
N GLN A 107 13.91 -57.41 -2.76
CA GLN A 107 13.62 -58.81 -3.05
C GLN A 107 14.93 -59.59 -3.02
N ARG A 108 15.06 -60.50 -2.05
CA ARG A 108 16.22 -61.36 -1.85
C ARG A 108 15.83 -62.80 -2.16
N THR A 109 16.48 -63.40 -3.16
CA THR A 109 16.34 -64.82 -3.51
C THR A 109 17.67 -65.50 -3.25
N GLU A 110 17.65 -66.52 -2.40
CA GLU A 110 18.81 -67.35 -2.08
C GLU A 110 18.53 -68.78 -2.50
N ASP A 111 19.26 -69.28 -3.49
CA ASP A 111 19.26 -70.69 -3.87
C ASP A 111 20.65 -71.27 -3.53
N GLY A 112 20.76 -72.03 -2.45
CA GLY A 112 21.99 -72.72 -2.07
C GLY A 112 21.70 -74.13 -1.55
N PRO A 113 22.65 -75.08 -1.59
CA PRO A 113 22.41 -76.39 -1.01
C PRO A 113 22.23 -76.25 0.51
N ALA A 114 21.22 -76.94 1.05
CA ALA A 114 21.11 -77.15 2.49
C ALA A 114 22.45 -77.69 3.02
N ALA A 115 22.93 -77.14 4.13
CA ALA A 115 24.20 -77.46 4.75
C ALA A 115 24.55 -78.94 4.60
N ALA A 116 25.71 -79.25 4.03
CA ALA A 116 26.19 -80.61 3.91
C ALA A 116 26.23 -81.22 5.31
N THR A 117 25.28 -82.11 5.62
CA THR A 117 25.39 -83.00 6.77
C THR A 117 26.70 -83.75 6.62
N ALA A 118 27.59 -83.61 7.60
CA ALA A 118 28.88 -84.28 7.61
C ALA A 118 28.68 -85.79 7.41
N SER A 119 28.96 -86.29 6.20
CA SER A 119 28.92 -87.71 5.90
C SER A 119 30.34 -88.26 5.98
N GLY A 120 30.74 -88.62 7.19
CA GLY A 120 31.89 -89.47 7.46
C GLY A 120 31.46 -90.55 8.45
N VAL A 121 31.64 -91.82 8.09
CA VAL A 121 31.38 -92.95 9.02
C VAL A 121 32.50 -92.93 10.07
N PRO A 122 32.18 -92.72 11.37
CA PRO A 122 33.18 -92.82 12.42
C PRO A 122 33.46 -94.31 12.65
N GLY A 123 34.62 -94.79 12.20
CA GLY A 123 35.12 -96.08 12.66
C GLY A 123 35.85 -96.93 11.64
N THR A 124 37.13 -97.13 11.94
CA THR A 124 37.99 -98.29 11.63
C THR A 124 38.71 -98.35 10.27
N ALA A 125 40.02 -98.57 10.39
CA ALA A 125 40.93 -98.93 9.33
C ALA A 125 40.72 -100.40 8.93
N SER A 126 40.63 -100.70 7.63
CA SER A 126 40.77 -102.07 7.15
C SER A 126 41.50 -102.12 5.81
N SER A 127 42.72 -102.64 5.93
CA SER A 127 43.61 -103.16 4.90
C SER A 127 42.92 -104.12 3.93
N LEU A 128 42.89 -103.80 2.63
CA LEU A 128 42.94 -104.75 1.51
C LEU A 128 43.27 -103.98 0.20
N PRO A 129 43.98 -104.58 -0.78
CA PRO A 129 44.45 -103.86 -1.97
C PRO A 129 43.31 -103.73 -2.98
N ARG A 130 42.77 -102.51 -3.05
CA ARG A 130 42.07 -101.82 -4.14
C ARG A 130 41.33 -102.69 -5.19
N SER A 131 40.02 -102.47 -5.31
CA SER A 131 39.43 -102.15 -6.62
C SER A 131 38.34 -101.08 -6.49
N THR A 132 38.51 -100.03 -7.30
CA THR A 132 37.56 -99.02 -7.79
C THR A 132 36.38 -98.57 -6.90
N SER A 133 36.53 -97.42 -6.25
CA SER A 133 35.40 -96.51 -6.03
C SER A 133 35.60 -95.27 -6.90
N LYS A 134 34.52 -94.90 -7.63
CA LYS A 134 34.44 -93.76 -8.56
C LYS A 134 34.97 -92.47 -7.93
N PRO A 135 35.49 -91.50 -8.72
CA PRO A 135 35.72 -90.16 -8.20
C PRO A 135 34.42 -89.68 -7.55
N SER A 136 34.52 -89.30 -6.27
CA SER A 136 33.49 -88.54 -5.59
C SER A 136 33.03 -87.45 -6.56
N THR A 137 31.76 -87.54 -6.97
CA THR A 137 31.13 -86.47 -7.75
C THR A 137 31.27 -85.23 -6.91
N GLY A 138 32.08 -84.28 -7.36
CA GLY A 138 32.27 -83.02 -6.66
C GLY A 138 30.91 -82.47 -6.32
N SER A 139 30.64 -82.30 -5.02
CA SER A 139 29.47 -81.55 -4.55
C SER A 139 29.60 -80.18 -5.19
N SER A 140 28.85 -79.95 -6.27
CA SER A 140 28.70 -78.65 -6.88
C SER A 140 27.89 -77.82 -5.88
N ASN A 141 28.60 -77.14 -4.99
CA ASN A 141 28.02 -76.19 -4.08
C ASN A 141 27.68 -74.93 -4.89
N TYR A 142 26.52 -74.93 -5.55
CA TYR A 142 26.01 -73.74 -6.23
C TYR A 142 25.18 -72.94 -5.23
N ALA A 143 25.76 -71.86 -4.71
CA ALA A 143 25.03 -70.85 -3.95
C ALA A 143 24.81 -69.64 -4.87
N ARG A 144 23.55 -69.39 -5.22
CA ARG A 144 23.08 -68.23 -5.95
C ARG A 144 22.38 -67.30 -4.96
N HIS A 145 22.96 -66.12 -4.79
CA HIS A 145 22.34 -65.03 -4.06
C HIS A 145 21.96 -63.96 -5.09
N THR A 146 20.68 -63.62 -5.18
CA THR A 146 20.16 -62.56 -6.06
C THR A 146 19.39 -61.56 -5.20
N GLU A 147 19.90 -60.34 -5.12
CA GLU A 147 19.27 -59.22 -4.42
C GLU A 147 18.84 -58.17 -5.43
N ASN A 148 17.58 -57.75 -5.37
CA ASN A 148 17.04 -56.69 -6.21
C ASN A 148 16.44 -55.61 -5.29
N VAL A 149 17.06 -54.43 -5.29
CA VAL A 149 16.70 -53.32 -4.41
C VAL A 149 16.26 -52.12 -5.24
N THR A 150 15.03 -51.66 -5.01
CA THR A 150 14.49 -50.44 -5.60
C THR A 150 14.55 -49.31 -4.60
N TYR A 151 15.21 -48.21 -4.98
CA TYR A 151 15.28 -46.99 -4.20
C TYR A 151 14.35 -45.94 -4.79
N GLN A 152 13.69 -45.17 -3.94
CA GLN A 152 12.98 -43.95 -4.34
C GLN A 152 13.76 -42.74 -3.82
N THR A 153 14.20 -41.93 -4.77
CA THR A 153 14.90 -40.67 -4.50
C THR A 153 13.89 -39.60 -4.12
N SER A 154 14.25 -38.75 -3.17
CA SER A 154 13.48 -37.55 -2.84
C SER A 154 13.29 -36.68 -4.09
N ARG A 155 12.04 -36.30 -4.37
CA ARG A 155 11.65 -35.39 -5.46
C ARG A 155 11.02 -34.14 -4.86
N LEU A 156 11.60 -32.99 -5.13
CA LEU A 156 11.02 -31.68 -4.80
C LEU A 156 10.46 -31.06 -6.08
N VAL A 157 9.14 -30.93 -6.15
CA VAL A 157 8.47 -30.21 -7.24
C VAL A 157 8.13 -28.81 -6.76
N LYS A 158 8.78 -27.80 -7.34
CA LYS A 158 8.53 -26.38 -7.05
C LYS A 158 7.81 -25.76 -8.23
N HIS A 159 6.55 -25.40 -8.00
CA HIS A 159 5.76 -24.65 -8.97
C HIS A 159 5.77 -23.17 -8.59
N THR A 160 6.36 -22.33 -9.45
CA THR A 160 6.49 -20.88 -9.24
C THR A 160 5.75 -20.15 -10.34
N ARG A 161 4.73 -19.37 -9.96
CA ARG A 161 4.06 -18.45 -10.88
C ARG A 161 4.77 -17.10 -10.82
N LEU A 162 5.34 -16.66 -11.92
CA LEU A 162 5.97 -15.34 -12.02
C LEU A 162 4.86 -14.28 -12.11
N PRO A 163 4.77 -13.37 -11.14
CA PRO A 163 3.78 -12.29 -11.20
C PRO A 163 4.15 -11.32 -12.34
N GLN A 164 3.16 -10.95 -13.12
CA GLN A 164 3.27 -9.85 -14.07
C GLN A 164 3.19 -8.49 -13.35
N GLY A 165 3.83 -7.47 -13.92
CA GLY A 165 3.75 -6.10 -13.41
C GLY A 165 4.86 -5.71 -12.44
N ALA A 166 5.97 -6.44 -12.41
CA ALA A 166 7.13 -6.08 -11.60
C ALA A 166 7.83 -4.83 -12.17
N LEU A 167 8.17 -3.87 -11.31
CA LEU A 167 8.89 -2.66 -11.73
C LEU A 167 10.34 -3.03 -12.07
N LYS A 168 10.75 -2.81 -13.34
CA LYS A 168 12.12 -3.03 -13.83
C LYS A 168 13.02 -1.86 -13.56
N ARG A 169 12.52 -0.64 -13.76
CA ARG A 169 13.30 0.59 -13.60
C ARG A 169 12.38 1.78 -13.41
N LEU A 170 12.78 2.69 -12.54
CA LEU A 170 12.14 3.97 -12.33
C LEU A 170 13.09 5.11 -12.74
N SER A 171 12.59 6.02 -13.57
CA SER A 171 13.30 7.25 -13.94
C SER A 171 12.50 8.45 -13.45
N LEU A 172 13.11 9.23 -12.57
CA LEU A 172 12.51 10.40 -11.95
C LEU A 172 13.30 11.65 -12.32
N SER A 173 12.57 12.68 -12.73
CA SER A 173 13.10 14.04 -12.88
C SER A 173 12.31 14.99 -11.98
N VAL A 174 13.02 15.78 -11.19
CA VAL A 174 12.44 16.81 -10.34
C VAL A 174 13.06 18.14 -10.73
N LEU A 175 12.19 19.05 -11.14
CA LEU A 175 12.56 20.41 -11.48
C LEU A 175 12.07 21.34 -10.36
N VAL A 176 12.98 22.14 -9.81
CA VAL A 176 12.71 23.04 -8.67
C VAL A 176 12.79 24.50 -9.11
N ASP A 177 11.79 25.30 -8.75
CA ASP A 177 11.74 26.73 -9.02
C ASP A 177 12.70 27.52 -8.11
N TYR A 178 13.01 28.75 -8.52
CA TYR A 178 13.76 29.69 -7.70
C TYR A 178 12.85 30.36 -6.69
N SER A 179 13.32 30.47 -5.44
CA SER A 179 12.58 31.21 -4.43
C SER A 179 12.67 32.70 -4.69
N SER A 180 11.56 33.43 -4.52
CA SER A 180 11.59 34.89 -4.59
C SER A 180 11.53 35.52 -3.21
N ARG A 181 12.50 36.38 -2.89
CA ARG A 181 12.50 37.21 -1.69
C ARG A 181 12.20 38.65 -2.09
N TRP A 182 11.33 39.31 -1.33
CA TRP A 182 11.07 40.74 -1.52
C TRP A 182 12.03 41.56 -0.66
N GLU A 183 12.75 42.49 -1.27
CA GLU A 183 13.60 43.46 -0.59
C GLU A 183 13.13 44.87 -0.99
N GLY A 184 12.27 45.45 -0.15
CA GLY A 184 11.54 46.68 -0.45
C GLY A 184 10.64 46.50 -1.68
N THR A 185 10.82 47.33 -2.70
CA THR A 185 10.03 47.33 -3.96
C THR A 185 10.61 46.40 -5.03
N LYS A 186 11.73 45.73 -4.78
CA LYS A 186 12.38 44.84 -5.76
C LYS A 186 12.25 43.38 -5.33
N ARG A 187 11.86 42.54 -6.28
CA ARG A 187 11.80 41.09 -6.12
C ARG A 187 13.15 40.50 -6.52
N LEU A 188 13.86 39.91 -5.56
CA LEU A 188 15.09 39.19 -5.82
C LEU A 188 14.74 37.71 -6.01
N VAL A 189 15.07 37.18 -7.19
CA VAL A 189 14.93 35.76 -7.49
C VAL A 189 16.25 35.10 -7.12
N GLU A 190 16.22 34.20 -6.13
CA GLU A 190 17.40 33.53 -5.59
C GLU A 190 17.41 32.05 -6.01
N PRO A 191 18.51 31.56 -6.60
CA PRO A 191 18.64 30.15 -6.93
C PRO A 191 18.71 29.31 -5.64
N PRO A 192 18.14 28.09 -5.62
CA PRO A 192 18.24 27.21 -4.47
C PRO A 192 19.69 26.81 -4.21
N SER A 193 20.08 26.73 -2.94
CA SER A 193 21.42 26.29 -2.57
C SER A 193 21.67 24.83 -3.01
N PRO A 194 22.92 24.46 -3.34
CA PRO A 194 23.25 23.08 -3.75
C PRO A 194 22.96 22.07 -2.64
N GLU A 195 23.06 22.48 -1.37
CA GLU A 195 22.69 21.67 -0.21
C GLU A 195 21.20 21.36 -0.19
N LYS A 196 20.34 22.36 -0.49
CA LYS A 196 18.88 22.16 -0.56
C LYS A 196 18.51 21.16 -1.65
N LEU A 197 19.17 21.23 -2.82
CA LEU A 197 18.95 20.27 -3.91
C LEU A 197 19.37 18.85 -3.53
N LYS A 198 20.45 18.70 -2.74
CA LYS A 198 20.88 17.40 -2.22
C LYS A 198 19.85 16.82 -1.24
N VAL A 199 19.34 17.64 -0.32
CA VAL A 199 18.28 17.22 0.63
C VAL A 199 17.02 16.80 -0.11
N ILE A 200 16.60 17.56 -1.12
CA ILE A 200 15.45 17.19 -1.97
C ILE A 200 15.70 15.84 -2.66
N ARG A 201 16.91 15.63 -3.21
CA ARG A 201 17.27 14.35 -3.83
C ARG A 201 17.18 13.18 -2.85
N GLU A 202 17.70 13.33 -1.64
CA GLU A 202 17.64 12.29 -0.59
C GLU A 202 16.21 12.03 -0.10
N LEU A 203 15.39 13.08 0.00
CA LEU A 203 14.00 12.95 0.41
C LEU A 203 13.17 12.22 -0.65
N VAL A 204 13.34 12.58 -1.93
CA VAL A 204 12.64 11.93 -3.05
C VAL A 204 13.09 10.48 -3.17
N SER A 205 14.39 10.19 -3.04
CA SER A 205 14.89 8.80 -3.08
C SER A 205 14.33 7.94 -1.94
N GLY A 206 14.28 8.48 -0.72
CA GLY A 206 13.69 7.80 0.43
C GLY A 206 12.18 7.59 0.30
N ALA A 207 11.44 8.59 -0.17
CA ALA A 207 9.98 8.53 -0.29
C ALA A 207 9.49 7.59 -1.39
N THR A 208 10.27 7.44 -2.48
CA THR A 208 9.91 6.60 -3.63
C THR A 208 10.50 5.19 -3.56
N GLY A 209 11.49 4.94 -2.70
CA GLY A 209 12.16 3.64 -2.59
C GLY A 209 13.02 3.34 -3.82
N LEU A 210 13.76 4.36 -4.29
CA LEU A 210 14.69 4.21 -5.40
C LEU A 210 15.79 3.21 -5.05
N ASP A 211 16.02 2.27 -5.97
CA ASP A 211 17.06 1.25 -5.81
C ASP A 211 18.09 1.37 -6.94
N PRO A 212 19.35 1.69 -6.64
CA PRO A 212 20.40 1.75 -7.65
C PRO A 212 20.70 0.38 -8.27
N ASN A 213 20.45 -0.73 -7.54
CA ASN A 213 20.68 -2.07 -8.07
C ASN A 213 19.65 -2.46 -9.14
N ARG A 214 18.43 -1.89 -9.05
CA ARG A 214 17.39 -2.00 -10.09
C ARG A 214 17.71 -1.15 -11.33
N GLY A 215 18.67 -0.23 -11.23
CA GLY A 215 19.03 0.70 -12.30
C GLY A 215 18.16 1.95 -12.33
N ASP A 216 17.55 2.31 -11.21
CA ASP A 216 16.76 3.53 -11.11
C ASP A 216 17.61 4.79 -11.19
N GLN A 217 17.02 5.87 -11.69
CA GLN A 217 17.70 7.15 -11.87
C GLN A 217 16.86 8.31 -11.32
N LEU A 218 17.55 9.24 -10.64
CA LEU A 218 16.96 10.47 -10.12
C LEU A 218 17.81 11.67 -10.54
N VAL A 219 17.19 12.59 -11.27
CA VAL A 219 17.78 13.88 -11.63
C VAL A 219 17.01 14.98 -10.94
N VAL A 220 17.74 15.89 -10.28
CA VAL A 220 17.17 17.04 -9.58
C VAL A 220 17.92 18.28 -10.05
N ASP A 221 17.21 19.14 -10.78
CA ASP A 221 17.74 20.39 -11.32
C ASP A 221 16.85 21.56 -10.90
N ALA A 222 17.40 22.77 -10.96
CA ALA A 222 16.68 23.99 -10.62
C ALA A 222 16.75 25.01 -11.75
N PHE A 223 15.58 25.52 -12.14
CA PHE A 223 15.44 26.55 -13.16
C PHE A 223 14.28 27.49 -12.78
N PRO A 224 14.35 28.78 -13.14
CA PRO A 224 13.25 29.71 -12.86
C PRO A 224 12.03 29.41 -13.74
N PHE A 225 10.84 29.35 -13.14
CA PHE A 225 9.60 29.09 -13.89
C PHE A 225 9.01 30.39 -14.44
N GLU A 226 8.24 30.32 -15.54
CA GLU A 226 7.58 31.49 -16.13
C GLU A 226 6.49 32.10 -15.24
N SER A 227 5.93 31.31 -14.31
CA SER A 227 4.98 31.79 -13.29
C SER A 227 5.64 32.72 -12.27
N THR A 228 6.94 32.59 -12.06
CA THR A 228 7.71 33.35 -11.07
C THR A 228 7.81 34.83 -11.44
N PRO A 229 8.13 35.25 -12.67
CA PRO A 229 8.15 36.67 -13.06
C PRO A 229 6.75 37.29 -13.26
N LEU A 230 5.71 36.49 -13.56
CA LEU A 230 4.36 36.99 -13.91
C LEU A 230 3.36 37.05 -12.74
N ALA A 231 3.72 36.54 -11.55
CA ALA A 231 2.88 36.67 -10.36
C ALA A 231 2.77 38.16 -9.95
N GLU A 232 1.68 38.80 -10.38
CA GLU A 232 1.26 40.13 -9.96
C GLU A 232 1.14 40.16 -8.43
N PRO A 233 1.58 41.24 -7.75
CA PRO A 233 1.44 41.32 -6.30
C PRO A 233 -0.03 41.10 -5.96
N ILE A 234 -0.31 40.11 -5.11
CA ILE A 234 -1.59 40.05 -4.42
C ILE A 234 -1.74 41.43 -3.81
N PRO A 235 -2.72 42.26 -4.23
CA PRO A 235 -2.94 43.52 -3.56
C PRO A 235 -3.16 43.16 -2.11
N ALA A 236 -2.36 43.76 -1.23
CA ALA A 236 -2.52 43.66 0.21
C ALA A 236 -3.87 44.30 0.58
N THR A 237 -4.98 43.67 0.23
CA THR A 237 -6.27 43.92 0.84
C THR A 237 -6.22 43.21 2.18
N SER A 238 -5.75 43.96 3.17
CA SER A 238 -6.29 43.95 4.53
C SER A 238 -6.42 42.57 5.19
N ALA A 239 -5.29 41.99 5.56
CA ALA A 239 -5.19 41.25 6.81
C ALA A 239 -3.72 41.21 7.25
N ALA A 240 -3.10 42.38 7.43
CA ALA A 240 -2.11 42.45 8.48
C ALA A 240 -2.84 42.05 9.78
N PRO A 241 -2.38 41.05 10.55
CA PRO A 241 -2.74 40.99 11.95
C PRO A 241 -2.24 42.31 12.51
N GLN A 242 -3.17 43.22 12.79
CA GLN A 242 -2.88 44.41 13.54
C GLN A 242 -2.12 43.93 14.76
N THR A 243 -0.89 44.42 14.91
CA THR A 243 -0.21 44.41 16.20
C THR A 243 -1.27 44.84 17.23
N PRO A 244 -1.52 44.05 18.29
CA PRO A 244 -2.57 44.38 19.23
C PRO A 244 -2.27 45.78 19.71
N SER A 245 -3.18 46.70 19.36
CA SER A 245 -3.11 48.09 19.70
C SER A 245 -2.78 48.19 21.17
N GLU A 246 -1.64 48.82 21.43
CA GLU A 246 -1.16 49.22 22.74
C GLU A 246 -2.35 49.76 23.55
N VAL A 247 -2.86 48.92 24.44
CA VAL A 247 -3.93 49.29 25.35
C VAL A 247 -3.31 50.33 26.28
N LYS A 248 -3.57 51.61 26.00
CA LYS A 248 -3.27 52.70 26.93
C LYS A 248 -4.09 52.44 28.19
N LEU A 249 -3.43 51.84 29.17
CA LEU A 249 -3.98 51.60 30.49
C LEU A 249 -4.46 52.94 31.08
N PRO A 250 -5.65 52.98 31.70
CA PRO A 250 -6.21 54.20 32.25
C PRO A 250 -5.27 54.80 33.31
N ALA A 251 -5.18 56.13 33.38
CA ALA A 251 -4.18 56.90 34.14
C ALA A 251 -4.05 56.53 35.64
N TRP A 252 -5.05 55.87 36.23
CA TRP A 252 -4.97 55.35 37.60
C TRP A 252 -4.04 54.13 37.74
N LEU A 253 -3.78 53.40 36.66
CA LEU A 253 -2.94 52.21 36.64
C LEU A 253 -1.44 52.53 36.49
N GLN A 254 -1.09 53.59 35.74
CA GLN A 254 0.30 54.08 35.64
C GLN A 254 0.82 54.65 36.97
N LYS A 255 -0.09 55.08 37.86
CA LYS A 255 0.28 55.59 39.20
C LYS A 255 0.70 54.48 40.17
N LEU A 256 0.41 53.22 39.87
CA LEU A 256 0.86 52.06 40.65
C LEU A 256 2.18 51.46 40.17
N THR A 257 2.65 51.82 38.96
CA THR A 257 3.91 51.35 38.37
C THR A 257 5.05 52.36 38.48
N GLY A 258 4.84 53.49 39.18
CA GLY A 258 5.87 54.49 39.44
C GLY A 258 6.91 53.97 40.45
N ALA A 259 8.07 53.56 39.93
CA ALA A 259 9.45 53.50 40.47
C ALA A 259 9.76 53.18 41.96
N GLY A 260 8.80 53.04 42.87
CA GLY A 260 9.03 52.85 44.31
C GLY A 260 8.74 51.45 44.85
N ASN A 261 8.01 50.60 44.12
CA ASN A 261 7.44 49.36 44.67
C ASN A 261 8.00 48.05 44.09
N LEU A 262 9.17 48.09 43.42
CA LEU A 262 9.82 46.89 42.89
C LEU A 262 10.13 45.84 43.97
N LEU A 263 10.38 46.27 45.21
CA LEU A 263 10.61 45.39 46.36
C LEU A 263 9.34 44.64 46.82
N ILE A 264 8.16 45.20 46.60
CA ILE A 264 6.89 44.55 46.97
C ILE A 264 6.51 43.49 45.92
N ILE A 265 6.76 43.76 44.63
CA ILE A 265 6.52 42.80 43.55
C ILE A 265 7.53 41.65 43.61
N ALA A 266 8.79 41.93 43.93
CA ALA A 266 9.80 40.91 44.18
C ALA A 266 9.48 40.08 45.45
N GLY A 267 8.96 40.71 46.51
CA GLY A 267 8.55 40.03 47.74
C GLY A 267 7.36 39.08 47.54
N ILE A 268 6.35 39.49 46.77
CA ILE A 268 5.19 38.64 46.46
C ILE A 268 5.58 37.49 45.54
N GLY A 269 6.48 37.72 44.57
CA GLY A 269 7.02 36.67 43.70
C GLY A 269 7.84 35.63 44.46
N ALA A 270 8.69 36.07 45.39
CA ALA A 270 9.48 35.17 46.24
C ALA A 270 8.60 34.38 47.24
N GLY A 271 7.55 35.02 47.78
CA GLY A 271 6.59 34.36 48.67
C GLY A 271 5.79 33.26 47.97
N ALA A 272 5.35 33.49 46.72
CA ALA A 272 4.64 32.49 45.93
C ALA A 272 5.53 31.29 45.55
N LEU A 273 6.81 31.52 45.22
CA LEU A 273 7.77 30.46 44.94
C LEU A 273 8.13 29.64 46.18
N LEU A 274 8.28 30.27 47.35
CA LEU A 274 8.51 29.56 48.61
C LEU A 274 7.27 28.76 49.06
N ALA A 275 6.07 29.28 48.84
CA ALA A 275 4.83 28.55 49.12
C ALA A 275 4.67 27.32 48.21
N LEU A 276 5.04 27.42 46.92
CA LEU A 276 5.04 26.29 46.00
C LEU A 276 6.11 25.25 46.34
N ALA A 277 7.32 25.69 46.69
CA ALA A 277 8.40 24.80 47.12
C ALA A 277 8.06 24.07 48.43
N CYS A 278 7.43 24.78 49.38
CA CYS A 278 6.96 24.19 50.64
C CYS A 278 5.79 23.21 50.41
N GLY A 279 4.88 23.54 49.49
CA GLY A 279 3.78 22.66 49.06
C GLY A 279 4.27 21.36 48.42
N LEU A 280 5.27 21.44 47.53
CA LEU A 280 5.91 20.28 46.91
C LEU A 280 6.69 19.44 47.93
N TRP A 281 7.36 20.07 48.90
CA TRP A 281 8.08 19.36 49.96
C TRP A 281 7.15 18.66 50.96
N LEU A 282 6.01 19.28 51.31
CA LEU A 282 4.97 18.65 52.12
C LEU A 282 4.24 17.52 51.37
N ALA A 283 4.04 17.65 50.05
CA ALA A 283 3.50 16.58 49.21
C ALA A 283 4.47 15.39 49.09
N ALA A 284 5.77 15.65 48.94
CA ALA A 284 6.81 14.61 48.93
C ALA A 284 6.91 13.87 50.27
N ARG A 285 6.78 14.58 51.40
CA ARG A 285 6.73 13.96 52.74
C ARG A 285 5.45 13.16 53.00
N ARG A 286 4.32 13.51 52.38
CA ARG A 286 3.08 12.73 52.45
C ARG A 286 3.12 11.48 51.56
N GLY A 287 3.83 11.52 50.42
CA GLY A 287 4.07 10.37 49.55
C GLY A 287 4.90 9.25 50.19
N ALA A 288 5.84 9.59 51.08
CA ALA A 288 6.67 8.61 51.80
C ALA A 288 5.90 7.82 52.88
N LYS A 289 4.77 8.35 53.40
CA LYS A 289 3.91 7.63 54.36
C LYS A 289 2.89 6.70 53.69
N LYS A 290 2.56 6.92 52.40
CA LYS A 290 1.59 6.11 51.66
C LYS A 290 2.17 4.77 51.18
N LYS A 291 3.48 4.70 50.93
CA LYS A 291 4.18 3.46 50.54
C LYS A 291 4.35 2.43 51.66
N ARG A 292 4.10 2.77 52.93
CA ARG A 292 4.02 1.78 54.01
C ARG A 292 2.60 1.21 54.20
N ALA A 293 1.56 1.92 53.80
CA ALA A 293 0.17 1.45 53.90
C ALA A 293 -0.22 0.47 52.77
N GLU A 294 0.44 0.55 51.61
CA GLU A 294 0.19 -0.37 50.48
C GLU A 294 0.78 -1.77 50.70
N HIS A 295 1.84 -1.90 51.50
CA HIS A 295 2.39 -3.22 51.87
C HIS A 295 1.60 -3.94 52.98
N GLU A 296 0.80 -3.21 53.76
CA GLU A 296 -0.07 -3.79 54.79
C GLU A 296 -1.48 -4.10 54.25
N ALA A 297 -1.97 -3.34 53.26
CA ALA A 297 -3.23 -3.61 52.57
C ALA A 297 -3.17 -4.76 51.56
N ALA A 298 -1.99 -5.08 51.01
CA ALA A 298 -1.80 -6.24 50.12
C ALA A 298 -1.87 -7.59 50.87
N ALA A 299 -1.66 -7.61 52.19
CA ALA A 299 -1.80 -8.80 53.03
C ALA A 299 -3.24 -9.02 53.57
N ALA A 300 -4.12 -8.02 53.44
CA ALA A 300 -5.49 -8.07 53.94
C ALA A 300 -6.56 -8.35 52.86
N LEU A 301 -6.17 -8.45 51.59
CA LEU A 301 -7.08 -8.68 50.46
C LEU A 301 -7.23 -10.15 50.02
N GLU A 302 -6.58 -11.10 50.70
CA GLU A 302 -6.83 -12.55 50.52
C GLU A 302 -8.01 -13.08 51.38
N ALA A 303 -8.66 -12.24 52.19
CA ALA A 303 -9.80 -12.64 53.01
C ALA A 303 -11.07 -11.91 52.56
N GLY A 304 -11.66 -12.31 51.43
CA GLY A 304 -13.03 -11.90 51.10
C GLY A 304 -13.39 -11.83 49.63
N GLN A 305 -13.40 -12.97 48.92
CA GLN A 305 -14.13 -13.08 47.64
C GLN A 305 -15.42 -13.90 47.84
N LYS A 306 -16.57 -13.21 47.76
CA LYS A 306 -17.86 -13.81 47.41
C LYS A 306 -17.99 -13.84 45.89
N LYS A 307 -18.42 -14.99 45.38
CA LYS A 307 -18.46 -15.40 43.98
C LYS A 307 -19.74 -14.87 43.31
N GLU A 308 -19.62 -13.88 42.43
CA GLU A 308 -20.65 -13.56 41.43
C GLU A 308 -20.33 -14.32 40.13
N LEU A 309 -21.37 -14.90 39.52
CA LEU A 309 -21.29 -15.73 38.31
C LEU A 309 -20.98 -14.86 37.07
N PRO A 310 -20.22 -15.36 36.08
CA PRO A 310 -19.97 -14.65 34.83
C PRO A 310 -21.25 -14.53 33.97
N PRO A 311 -21.37 -13.47 33.13
CA PRO A 311 -22.50 -13.29 32.23
C PRO A 311 -22.60 -14.43 31.21
N THR A 312 -23.82 -14.75 30.81
CA THR A 312 -24.11 -15.87 29.91
C THR A 312 -23.71 -15.55 28.46
N ALA A 313 -23.41 -16.58 27.66
CA ALA A 313 -22.96 -16.41 26.27
C ALA A 313 -23.96 -15.64 25.40
N ASP A 314 -25.27 -15.77 25.68
CA ASP A 314 -26.34 -15.06 25.00
C ASP A 314 -26.30 -13.54 25.27
N GLU A 315 -26.01 -13.13 26.50
CA GLU A 315 -25.88 -11.71 26.86
C GLU A 315 -24.65 -11.06 26.20
N MET A 316 -23.56 -11.82 26.06
CA MET A 316 -22.38 -11.37 25.32
C MET A 316 -22.65 -11.23 23.81
N GLN A 317 -23.40 -12.16 23.21
CA GLN A 317 -23.81 -12.06 21.81
C GLN A 317 -24.71 -10.85 21.57
N GLN A 318 -25.72 -10.62 22.43
CA GLN A 318 -26.60 -9.45 22.32
C GLN A 318 -25.84 -8.13 22.47
N HIS A 319 -24.86 -8.06 23.38
CA HIS A 319 -24.03 -6.87 23.55
C HIS A 319 -23.09 -6.62 22.35
N LEU A 320 -22.59 -7.68 21.72
CA LEU A 320 -21.77 -7.58 20.52
C LEU A 320 -22.59 -7.12 19.31
N GLU A 321 -23.79 -7.67 19.13
CA GLU A 321 -24.74 -7.28 18.09
C GLU A 321 -25.20 -5.83 18.26
N ALA A 322 -25.49 -5.40 19.50
CA ALA A 322 -25.84 -4.02 19.80
C ALA A 322 -24.71 -3.04 19.43
N ARG A 323 -23.44 -3.36 19.75
CA ARG A 323 -22.29 -2.55 19.34
C ARG A 323 -22.11 -2.50 17.83
N LEU A 324 -22.33 -3.63 17.14
CA LEU A 324 -22.18 -3.72 15.70
C LEU A 324 -23.27 -2.91 14.97
N ALA A 325 -24.52 -2.98 15.45
CA ALA A 325 -25.62 -2.16 14.97
C ALA A 325 -25.37 -0.65 15.18
N GLU A 326 -24.82 -0.28 16.34
CA GLU A 326 -24.49 1.11 16.63
C GLU A 326 -23.38 1.63 15.69
N GLN A 327 -22.34 0.84 15.43
CA GLN A 327 -21.29 1.18 14.47
C GLN A 327 -21.82 1.34 13.03
N LEU A 328 -22.69 0.43 12.58
CA LEU A 328 -23.31 0.53 11.25
C LEU A 328 -24.18 1.79 11.13
N SER A 329 -24.94 2.13 12.17
CA SER A 329 -25.77 3.34 12.19
C SER A 329 -24.92 4.62 12.12
N GLN A 330 -23.78 4.66 12.80
CA GLN A 330 -22.86 5.79 12.76
C GLN A 330 -22.19 5.93 11.40
N ARG A 331 -21.86 4.81 10.75
CA ARG A 331 -21.29 4.79 9.40
C ARG A 331 -22.30 5.28 8.36
N ALA A 332 -23.54 4.78 8.41
CA ALA A 332 -24.60 5.22 7.52
C ALA A 332 -24.90 6.72 7.68
N LYS A 333 -24.87 7.26 8.91
CA LYS A 333 -25.01 8.69 9.17
C LYS A 333 -23.86 9.50 8.57
N LYS A 334 -22.61 9.06 8.75
CA LYS A 334 -21.43 9.71 8.16
C LYS A 334 -21.44 9.66 6.63
N GLU A 335 -21.89 8.56 6.05
CA GLU A 335 -22.03 8.42 4.59
C GLU A 335 -23.14 9.33 4.04
N ALA A 336 -24.29 9.43 4.72
CA ALA A 336 -25.34 10.40 4.36
C ALA A 336 -24.87 11.85 4.50
N GLU A 337 -24.12 12.19 5.55
CA GLU A 337 -23.55 13.52 5.75
C GLU A 337 -22.49 13.85 4.69
N ALA A 338 -21.64 12.88 4.33
CA ALA A 338 -20.68 13.02 3.24
C ALA A 338 -21.37 13.17 1.88
N LEU A 339 -22.48 12.47 1.63
CA LEU A 339 -23.28 12.61 0.41
C LEU A 339 -24.00 13.97 0.35
N MET A 340 -24.44 14.50 1.49
CA MET A 340 -24.99 15.86 1.57
C MET A 340 -23.89 16.92 1.38
N ALA A 341 -22.69 16.70 1.91
CA ALA A 341 -21.53 17.56 1.69
C ALA A 341 -20.99 17.48 0.25
N MET A 342 -21.19 16.35 -0.44
CA MET A 342 -20.88 16.15 -1.87
C MET A 342 -21.98 16.63 -2.82
N LYS A 343 -23.00 17.35 -2.34
CA LYS A 343 -23.90 18.11 -3.22
C LYS A 343 -23.19 19.39 -3.67
N LEU A 344 -22.25 19.26 -4.62
CA LEU A 344 -21.58 20.41 -5.23
C LEU A 344 -22.62 21.36 -5.87
N PRO A 345 -22.39 22.69 -5.83
CA PRO A 345 -23.19 23.62 -6.60
C PRO A 345 -23.03 23.32 -8.09
N ALA A 346 -24.12 23.34 -8.84
CA ALA A 346 -24.07 23.25 -10.30
C ALA A 346 -23.26 24.44 -10.83
N VAL A 347 -22.00 24.20 -11.19
CA VAL A 347 -21.16 25.20 -11.84
C VAL A 347 -21.64 25.32 -13.29
N ALA A 348 -22.60 26.22 -13.51
CA ALA A 348 -22.91 26.73 -14.83
C ALA A 348 -21.67 27.49 -15.34
N THR A 349 -20.87 26.83 -16.18
CA THR A 349 -19.68 27.45 -16.78
C THR A 349 -20.12 28.48 -17.83
N LYS A 350 -19.49 29.67 -17.83
CA LYS A 350 -19.83 30.82 -18.70
C LYS A 350 -19.89 30.49 -20.20
N LYS A 351 -19.24 29.42 -20.66
CA LYS A 351 -19.24 29.00 -22.08
C LYS A 351 -20.60 28.47 -22.54
N THR A 352 -21.34 27.75 -21.70
CA THR A 352 -22.68 27.25 -22.07
C THR A 352 -23.71 28.38 -22.07
N GLU A 353 -23.56 29.37 -21.20
CA GLU A 353 -24.42 30.57 -21.20
C GLU A 353 -24.15 31.47 -22.42
N VAL A 354 -22.89 31.60 -22.86
CA VAL A 354 -22.55 32.35 -24.08
C VAL A 354 -23.04 31.63 -25.33
N LEU A 355 -22.90 30.31 -25.39
CA LEU A 355 -23.40 29.52 -26.53
C LEU A 355 -24.93 29.52 -26.61
N THR A 356 -25.63 29.40 -25.47
CA THR A 356 -27.10 29.51 -25.45
C THR A 356 -27.60 30.90 -25.83
N LYS A 357 -26.92 31.96 -25.39
CA LYS A 357 -27.23 33.33 -25.84
C LYS A 357 -26.95 33.52 -27.33
N HIS A 358 -25.84 32.98 -27.84
CA HIS A 358 -25.49 33.08 -29.26
C HIS A 358 -26.48 32.34 -30.15
N ILE A 359 -26.87 31.11 -29.78
CA ILE A 359 -27.90 30.32 -30.48
C ILE A 359 -29.26 31.02 -30.40
N ALA A 360 -29.61 31.63 -29.27
CA ALA A 360 -30.85 32.40 -29.13
C ALA A 360 -30.87 33.71 -29.95
N THR A 361 -29.70 34.36 -30.16
CA THR A 361 -29.60 35.50 -31.08
C THR A 361 -29.67 35.08 -32.54
N GLU A 362 -29.01 33.98 -32.91
CA GLU A 362 -29.02 33.44 -34.27
C GLU A 362 -30.41 32.91 -34.65
N SER A 363 -31.14 32.28 -33.72
CA SER A 363 -32.51 31.80 -33.98
C SER A 363 -33.52 32.93 -34.23
N LYS A 364 -33.31 34.11 -33.63
CA LYS A 364 -34.10 35.32 -33.92
C LYS A 364 -33.74 35.97 -35.23
N LYS A 365 -32.49 35.81 -35.68
CA LYS A 365 -31.97 36.44 -36.90
C LYS A 365 -32.39 35.65 -38.13
N ASP A 366 -32.20 34.33 -38.10
CA ASP A 366 -32.49 33.44 -39.24
C ASP A 366 -33.26 32.17 -38.80
N PRO A 367 -34.57 32.28 -38.52
CA PRO A 367 -35.38 31.15 -38.05
C PRO A 367 -35.53 30.04 -39.10
N THR A 368 -35.46 30.39 -40.39
CA THR A 368 -35.56 29.43 -41.51
C THR A 368 -34.34 28.52 -41.60
N ALA A 369 -33.14 29.05 -41.37
CA ALA A 369 -31.90 28.26 -41.37
C ALA A 369 -31.86 27.27 -40.20
N MET A 370 -32.29 27.68 -39.01
CA MET A 370 -32.41 26.79 -37.85
C MET A 370 -33.48 25.71 -38.07
N ALA A 371 -34.61 26.04 -38.68
CA ALA A 371 -35.62 25.06 -39.04
C ALA A 371 -35.09 24.04 -40.07
N GLN A 372 -34.22 24.45 -41.00
CA GLN A 372 -33.57 23.53 -41.93
C GLN A 372 -32.56 22.60 -41.25
N VAL A 373 -31.81 23.08 -40.26
CA VAL A 373 -30.90 22.25 -39.46
C VAL A 373 -31.67 21.25 -38.59
N VAL A 374 -32.75 21.67 -37.94
CA VAL A 374 -33.63 20.77 -37.18
C VAL A 374 -34.28 19.74 -38.11
N ARG A 375 -34.69 20.17 -39.32
CA ARG A 375 -35.27 19.27 -40.32
C ARG A 375 -34.25 18.28 -40.88
N SER A 376 -32.99 18.68 -41.09
CA SER A 376 -31.95 17.74 -41.55
C SER A 376 -31.58 16.73 -40.47
N TRP A 377 -31.67 17.10 -39.20
CA TRP A 377 -31.52 16.15 -38.10
C TRP A 377 -32.70 15.18 -38.00
N LEU A 378 -33.92 15.68 -38.20
CA LEU A 378 -35.13 14.85 -38.20
C LEU A 378 -35.20 13.87 -39.40
N ASP A 379 -34.80 14.32 -40.59
CA ASP A 379 -34.77 13.49 -41.80
C ASP A 379 -33.58 12.50 -41.80
N GLY A 380 -32.47 12.86 -41.14
CA GLY A 380 -31.30 11.96 -40.98
C GLY A 380 -31.55 10.78 -40.05
N GLU A 381 -32.56 10.86 -39.17
CA GLU A 381 -32.97 9.78 -38.27
C GLU A 381 -33.85 8.72 -38.97
N ASN A 382 -34.35 9.01 -40.17
CA ASN A 382 -35.24 8.14 -40.95
C ASN A 382 -34.52 7.30 -42.04
N GLN A 383 -33.18 7.34 -42.10
CA GLN A 383 -32.36 6.59 -43.07
C GLN A 383 -31.37 5.61 -42.42
N ARG A 384 -31.63 5.11 -41.21
CA ARG A 384 -30.87 3.99 -40.62
C ARG A 384 -31.75 2.84 -40.20
#